data_AF-A0AAN9P1U2-F1
#
_entry.id   AF-A0AAN9P1U2-F1
#
_cell.length_a   1.000
_cell.length_b   1.000
_cell.length_c   1.000
_cell.angle_alpha   90.00
_cell.angle_beta   90.00
_cell.angle_gamma   90.00
#
_symmetry.space_group_name_H-M   'P 1'
#
loop_
_entity.id
_entity.type
_entity.pdbx_description
1 polymer ?
#
loop_
_entity_poly.entity_id
_entity_poly.type
_entity_poly.pdbx_seq_one_letter_code
_entity_poly.pdbx_strand_id
1 'polypeptide(L)'
;MGALGKQLTTTMSNSSAGTSSKPRPATSQQPTETSSKRKRGVFQKELQHMLYGFGDDINPLPESVALMEDIVVEYVTELVHKAQDIGSQRGKLSVEDFLYLIRKDNKKLNRCTELLNMNEELKQARKVFESDEEKLRKVFEVDEAAE
;
A
#
# COMPACT_ATOMS: atom_id res chain seq x y z
N MET A 1 -6.02 -14.95 69.72
CA MET A 1 -4.65 -14.54 70.05
C MET A 1 -4.17 -13.57 68.98
N GLY A 2 -3.71 -12.38 69.38
CA GLY A 2 -2.89 -11.49 68.55
C GLY A 2 -3.60 -10.56 67.58
N ALA A 3 -4.16 -9.47 68.11
CA ALA A 3 -4.42 -8.24 67.37
C ALA A 3 -3.18 -7.31 67.42
N LEU A 4 -3.27 -6.17 66.71
CA LEU A 4 -2.42 -4.96 66.76
C LEU A 4 -1.13 -5.01 65.91
N GLY A 5 -0.76 -3.96 65.16
CA GLY A 5 -1.27 -2.59 65.11
C GLY A 5 -0.58 -1.77 64.02
N LYS A 6 -1.26 -0.70 63.60
CA LYS A 6 -0.82 0.38 62.71
C LYS A 6 0.30 1.22 63.39
N GLN A 7 1.13 1.90 62.59
CA GLN A 7 1.59 3.31 62.76
C GLN A 7 2.31 3.73 61.45
N LEU A 8 1.86 4.76 60.70
CA LEU A 8 1.97 6.22 60.88
C LEU A 8 3.31 6.83 60.39
N THR A 9 3.17 7.54 59.26
CA THR A 9 3.88 8.73 58.71
C THR A 9 5.09 9.31 59.45
N THR A 10 6.11 9.76 58.71
CA THR A 10 6.79 11.06 58.92
C THR A 10 7.51 11.52 57.65
N THR A 11 7.12 12.73 57.23
CA THR A 11 7.72 13.66 56.26
C THR A 11 9.16 14.03 56.63
N MET A 12 10.03 14.32 55.66
CA MET A 12 10.92 15.51 55.68
C MET A 12 11.49 15.80 54.29
N SER A 13 11.16 16.99 53.81
CA SER A 13 11.75 17.71 52.68
C SER A 13 13.13 18.24 53.07
N ASN A 14 14.09 18.27 52.14
CA ASN A 14 15.14 19.30 52.19
C ASN A 14 15.65 19.63 50.78
N SER A 15 15.55 20.91 50.43
CA SER A 15 16.09 21.50 49.22
C SER A 15 17.39 22.22 49.56
N SER A 16 18.46 21.99 48.80
CA SER A 16 19.57 22.97 48.71
C SER A 16 20.30 22.85 47.38
N ALA A 17 20.55 24.02 46.80
CA ALA A 17 20.91 24.28 45.42
C ALA A 17 22.39 24.06 45.07
N GLY A 18 22.62 23.75 43.79
CA GLY A 18 23.70 24.31 42.95
C GLY A 18 25.09 23.69 43.06
N THR A 19 25.57 23.04 41.98
CA THR A 19 26.61 23.59 41.09
C THR A 19 26.73 22.76 39.81
N SER A 20 27.04 23.47 38.73
CA SER A 20 27.16 23.09 37.32
C SER A 20 28.32 22.17 36.95
N SER A 21 28.07 21.16 36.11
CA SER A 21 28.98 20.76 35.00
C SER A 21 28.35 19.68 34.11
N LYS A 22 28.13 20.01 32.83
CA LYS A 22 27.78 19.09 31.74
C LYS A 22 29.08 18.51 31.14
N PRO A 23 29.13 17.25 30.69
CA PRO A 23 29.13 17.06 29.23
C PRO A 23 28.41 15.80 28.68
N ARG A 24 27.87 16.00 27.47
CA ARG A 24 27.50 15.14 26.30
C ARG A 24 27.20 13.62 26.45
N PRO A 25 26.09 13.13 25.84
CA PRO A 25 25.80 11.70 25.68
C PRO A 25 26.49 11.12 24.43
N ALA A 26 27.02 9.90 24.56
CA ALA A 26 27.45 9.09 23.44
C ALA A 26 26.22 8.45 22.78
N THR A 27 26.04 8.77 21.50
CA THR A 27 25.04 8.19 20.60
C THR A 27 25.31 6.69 20.42
N SER A 28 24.46 5.85 21.02
CA SER A 28 24.31 4.46 20.57
C SER A 28 23.26 4.46 19.47
N GLN A 29 23.70 4.30 18.23
CA GLN A 29 22.83 4.17 17.07
C GLN A 29 22.04 2.86 17.19
N GLN A 30 20.76 2.95 17.53
CA GLN A 30 19.81 1.88 17.26
C GLN A 30 19.49 1.91 15.76
N PRO A 31 19.56 0.78 15.04
CA PRO A 31 18.96 0.69 13.71
C PRO A 31 17.46 0.93 13.87
N THR A 32 16.92 1.87 13.11
CA THR A 32 15.48 2.06 12.97
C THR A 32 14.90 0.86 12.26
N GLU A 33 14.44 -0.13 13.02
CA GLU A 33 13.55 -1.17 12.51
C GLU A 33 12.21 -0.52 12.16
N THR A 34 12.10 0.02 10.96
CA THR A 34 10.79 0.19 10.30
C THR A 34 10.33 -1.18 9.84
N SER A 35 10.13 -2.09 10.79
CA SER A 35 9.42 -3.36 10.59
C SER A 35 7.93 -3.03 10.51
N SER A 36 7.55 -2.35 9.42
CA SER A 36 6.19 -2.41 8.93
C SER A 36 5.91 -3.90 8.76
N LYS A 37 5.02 -4.45 9.59
CA LYS A 37 4.57 -5.85 9.52
C LYS A 37 4.03 -6.09 8.12
N ARG A 38 4.91 -6.44 7.17
CA ARG A 38 4.52 -6.80 5.81
C ARG A 38 3.62 -8.00 5.97
N LYS A 39 2.35 -7.87 5.59
CA LYS A 39 1.47 -9.02 5.40
C LYS A 39 2.16 -9.86 4.33
N ARG A 40 2.85 -10.93 4.74
CA ARG A 40 3.40 -11.94 3.85
C ARG A 40 2.25 -12.85 3.39
N GLY A 41 2.38 -13.43 2.20
CA GLY A 41 1.42 -14.39 1.68
C GLY A 41 0.18 -13.76 1.03
N VAL A 42 0.22 -12.49 0.63
CA VAL A 42 -0.94 -11.81 0.01
C VAL A 42 -1.11 -12.28 -1.43
N PHE A 43 -0.01 -12.58 -2.13
CA PHE A 43 -0.02 -12.92 -3.55
C PHE A 43 0.33 -14.38 -3.85
N GLN A 44 0.50 -15.23 -2.82
CA GLN A 44 1.02 -16.58 -3.04
C GLN A 44 0.15 -17.42 -3.96
N LYS A 45 -1.18 -17.28 -3.90
CA LYS A 45 -2.10 -18.03 -4.75
C LYS A 45 -1.99 -17.57 -6.20
N GLU A 46 -1.96 -16.27 -6.44
CA GLU A 46 -1.87 -15.68 -7.78
C GLU A 46 -0.50 -15.95 -8.41
N LEU A 47 0.56 -15.88 -7.60
CA LEU A 47 1.92 -16.16 -8.05
C LEU A 47 2.12 -17.62 -8.45
N GLN A 48 1.49 -18.60 -7.78
CA GLN A 48 1.53 -19.99 -8.22
C GLN A 48 0.97 -20.16 -9.64
N HIS A 49 -0.20 -19.59 -9.92
CA HIS A 49 -0.79 -19.63 -11.27
C HIS A 49 0.08 -18.90 -12.30
N MET A 50 0.70 -17.78 -11.90
CA MET A 50 1.58 -17.02 -12.77
C MET A 50 2.84 -17.82 -13.10
N LEU A 51 3.49 -18.43 -12.11
CA LEU A 51 4.69 -19.27 -12.28
C LEU A 51 4.40 -20.42 -13.26
N TYR A 52 3.28 -21.13 -13.07
CA TYR A 52 2.83 -22.16 -14.02
C TYR A 52 2.61 -21.58 -15.43
N GLY A 53 1.99 -20.40 -15.54
CA GLY A 53 1.81 -19.70 -16.82
C GLY A 53 3.13 -19.32 -17.53
N PHE A 54 4.23 -19.20 -16.77
CA PHE A 54 5.59 -19.00 -17.29
C PHE A 54 6.37 -20.31 -17.48
N GLY A 55 5.74 -21.47 -17.25
CA GLY A 55 6.30 -22.79 -17.51
C GLY A 55 6.90 -23.51 -16.28
N ASP A 56 6.63 -23.01 -15.06
CA ASP A 56 6.96 -23.72 -13.82
C ASP A 56 6.01 -24.90 -13.57
N ASP A 57 6.25 -25.69 -12.52
CA ASP A 57 5.36 -26.77 -12.10
C ASP A 57 3.98 -26.24 -11.64
N ILE A 58 2.96 -27.10 -11.75
CA ILE A 58 1.61 -26.78 -11.25
C ILE A 58 1.59 -26.57 -9.72
N ASN A 59 2.50 -27.22 -9.00
CA ASN A 59 2.71 -27.09 -7.56
C ASN A 59 4.17 -26.64 -7.31
N PRO A 60 4.50 -25.36 -7.57
CA PRO A 60 5.86 -24.86 -7.37
C PRO A 60 6.24 -24.91 -5.89
N LEU A 61 7.54 -24.96 -5.61
CA LEU A 61 8.05 -25.00 -4.23
C LEU A 61 7.57 -23.76 -3.44
N PRO A 62 7.05 -23.92 -2.20
CA PRO A 62 6.58 -22.81 -1.38
C PRO A 62 7.65 -21.71 -1.18
N GLU A 63 8.91 -22.11 -1.08
CA GLU A 63 10.05 -21.21 -0.96
C GLU A 63 10.26 -20.37 -2.22
N SER A 64 10.07 -20.96 -3.41
CA SER A 64 10.14 -20.23 -4.68
C SER A 64 9.02 -19.20 -4.79
N VAL A 65 7.80 -19.56 -4.39
CA VAL A 65 6.65 -18.63 -4.38
C VAL A 65 6.90 -17.49 -3.40
N ALA A 66 7.39 -17.79 -2.19
CA ALA A 66 7.71 -16.78 -1.18
C ALA A 66 8.81 -15.82 -1.64
N LEU A 67 9.88 -16.34 -2.27
CA LEU A 67 10.94 -15.51 -2.84
C LEU A 67 10.43 -14.64 -3.99
N MET A 68 9.60 -15.19 -4.87
CA MET A 68 8.97 -14.43 -5.94
C MET A 68 8.09 -13.30 -5.40
N GLU A 69 7.36 -13.54 -4.30
CA GLU A 69 6.57 -12.50 -3.62
C GLU A 69 7.47 -11.36 -3.13
N ASP A 70 8.59 -11.67 -2.49
CA ASP A 70 9.55 -10.66 -2.01
C ASP A 70 10.12 -9.84 -3.18
N ILE A 71 10.53 -10.50 -4.28
CA ILE A 71 11.06 -9.85 -5.49
C ILE A 71 10.01 -8.93 -6.13
N VAL A 72 8.77 -9.39 -6.24
CA VAL A 72 7.68 -8.61 -6.86
C VAL A 72 7.36 -7.38 -6.03
N VAL A 73 7.27 -7.53 -4.70
CA VAL A 73 7.00 -6.40 -3.80
C VAL A 73 8.12 -5.36 -3.89
N GLU A 74 9.38 -5.79 -3.89
CA GLU A 74 10.54 -4.91 -4.06
C GLU A 74 10.49 -4.19 -5.41
N TYR A 75 10.31 -4.92 -6.51
CA TYR A 75 10.24 -4.36 -7.86
C TYR A 75 9.13 -3.30 -8.00
N VAL A 76 7.91 -3.61 -7.53
CA VAL A 76 6.78 -2.68 -7.61
C VAL A 76 7.05 -1.44 -6.75
N THR A 77 7.61 -1.60 -5.55
CA THR A 77 7.95 -0.48 -4.67
C THR A 77 8.95 0.46 -5.34
N GLU A 78 10.03 -0.09 -5.91
CA GLU A 78 11.01 0.71 -6.64
C GLU A 78 10.41 1.40 -7.87
N LEU A 79 9.58 0.70 -8.63
CA LEU A 79 8.95 1.24 -9.83
C LEU A 79 8.07 2.43 -9.49
N VAL A 80 7.28 2.33 -8.41
CA VAL A 80 6.42 3.41 -7.93
C VAL A 80 7.24 4.59 -7.43
N HIS A 81 8.35 4.38 -6.72
CA HIS A 81 9.24 5.49 -6.33
C HIS A 81 9.80 6.23 -7.55
N LYS A 82 10.31 5.49 -8.55
CA LYS A 82 10.80 6.10 -9.80
C LYS A 82 9.70 6.88 -10.54
N ALA A 83 8.46 6.38 -10.51
CA ALA A 83 7.32 7.06 -11.14
C ALA A 83 6.92 8.31 -10.36
N GLN A 84 6.94 8.23 -9.03
CA GLN A 84 6.67 9.34 -8.12
C GLN A 84 7.69 10.46 -8.29
N ASP A 85 8.98 10.17 -8.49
CA ASP A 85 10.01 11.20 -8.72
C ASP A 85 9.70 12.04 -9.97
N ILE A 86 9.17 11.40 -11.02
CA ILE A 86 8.71 12.08 -12.24
C ILE A 86 7.44 12.88 -11.95
N GLY A 87 6.42 12.24 -11.38
CA GLY A 87 5.12 12.84 -11.10
C GLY A 87 5.15 13.98 -10.07
N SER A 88 6.17 14.00 -9.20
CA SER A 88 6.36 15.04 -8.17
C SER A 88 6.59 16.41 -8.77
N GLN A 89 7.18 16.50 -9.97
CA GLN A 89 7.32 17.77 -10.69
C GLN A 89 5.96 18.39 -11.05
N ARG A 90 4.95 17.54 -11.26
CA ARG A 90 3.55 17.91 -11.53
C ARG A 90 2.68 17.89 -10.29
N GLY A 91 3.22 17.48 -9.13
CA GLY A 91 2.51 17.37 -7.86
C GLY A 91 1.50 16.22 -7.76
N LYS A 92 1.39 15.34 -8.76
CA LYS A 92 0.51 14.17 -8.71
C LYS A 92 1.05 13.02 -9.57
N LEU A 93 1.02 11.80 -9.04
CA LEU A 93 1.35 10.57 -9.77
C LEU A 93 0.23 10.24 -10.78
N SER A 94 0.60 9.94 -12.03
CA SER A 94 -0.32 9.52 -13.09
C SER A 94 0.16 8.25 -13.80
N VAL A 95 -0.71 7.67 -14.61
CA VAL A 95 -0.38 6.51 -15.47
C VAL A 95 0.73 6.84 -16.47
N GLU A 96 0.77 8.07 -16.96
CA GLU A 96 1.78 8.54 -17.92
C GLU A 96 3.20 8.44 -17.35
N ASP A 97 3.36 8.63 -16.04
CA ASP A 97 4.65 8.54 -15.37
C ASP A 97 5.20 7.09 -15.45
N PHE A 98 4.33 6.08 -15.36
CA PHE A 98 4.71 4.67 -15.57
C PHE A 98 5.01 4.36 -17.03
N LEU A 99 4.21 4.87 -17.97
CA LEU A 99 4.45 4.70 -19.41
C LEU A 99 5.80 5.31 -19.81
N TYR A 100 6.14 6.45 -19.23
CA TYR A 100 7.44 7.07 -19.43
C TYR A 100 8.57 6.16 -18.97
N LEU A 101 8.49 5.53 -17.79
CA LEU A 101 9.54 4.62 -17.29
C LEU A 101 9.77 3.44 -18.22
N ILE A 102 8.71 2.85 -18.78
CA ILE A 102 8.80 1.66 -19.65
C ILE A 102 9.03 1.99 -21.13
N ARG A 103 9.11 3.27 -21.52
CA ARG A 103 9.13 3.73 -22.92
C ARG A 103 10.22 3.11 -23.81
N LYS A 104 11.28 2.59 -23.22
CA LYS A 104 12.39 1.94 -23.95
C LYS A 104 12.11 0.46 -24.26
N ASP A 105 11.17 -0.16 -23.56
CA ASP A 105 10.72 -1.52 -23.79
C ASP A 105 9.43 -1.50 -24.63
N ASN A 106 9.60 -1.52 -25.96
CA ASN A 106 8.48 -1.42 -26.90
C ASN A 106 7.42 -2.52 -26.69
N LYS A 107 7.82 -3.73 -26.24
CA LYS A 107 6.86 -4.82 -26.02
C LYS A 107 5.97 -4.51 -24.82
N LYS A 108 6.55 -4.09 -23.70
CA LYS A 108 5.78 -3.68 -22.52
C LYS A 108 4.94 -2.44 -22.79
N LEU A 109 5.51 -1.44 -23.46
CA LEU A 109 4.82 -0.21 -23.79
C LEU A 109 3.57 -0.48 -24.64
N ASN A 110 3.72 -1.22 -25.74
CA ASN A 110 2.59 -1.54 -26.62
C ASN A 110 1.50 -2.32 -25.86
N ARG A 111 1.90 -3.32 -25.08
CA ARG A 111 0.97 -4.12 -24.29
C ARG A 111 0.21 -3.27 -23.27
N CYS A 112 0.89 -2.36 -22.58
CA CYS A 112 0.24 -1.46 -21.63
C CYS A 112 -0.75 -0.53 -22.33
N THR A 113 -0.38 0.06 -23.47
CA THR A 113 -1.27 0.93 -24.25
C THR A 113 -2.52 0.20 -24.72
N GLU A 114 -2.37 -1.01 -25.25
CA GLU A 114 -3.52 -1.87 -25.64
C GLU A 114 -4.48 -2.12 -24.47
N LEU A 115 -3.93 -2.51 -23.30
CA LEU A 115 -4.74 -2.79 -22.11
C LEU A 115 -5.47 -1.55 -21.58
N LEU A 116 -4.84 -0.37 -21.63
CA LEU A 116 -5.47 0.88 -21.24
C LEU A 116 -6.61 1.26 -22.18
N ASN A 117 -6.39 1.15 -23.50
CA ASN A 117 -7.42 1.44 -24.50
C ASN A 117 -8.64 0.53 -24.32
N MET A 118 -8.43 -0.79 -24.20
CA MET A 118 -9.52 -1.73 -23.97
C MET A 118 -10.28 -1.45 -22.67
N ASN A 119 -9.58 -1.03 -21.60
CA ASN A 119 -10.23 -0.67 -20.34
C ASN A 119 -11.09 0.60 -20.50
N GLU A 120 -10.63 1.58 -21.27
CA GLU A 120 -11.43 2.77 -21.59
C GLU A 120 -12.67 2.42 -22.43
N GLU A 121 -12.52 1.58 -23.45
CA GLU A 121 -13.65 1.08 -24.25
C GLU A 121 -14.70 0.36 -23.37
N LEU A 122 -14.25 -0.52 -22.48
CA LEU A 122 -15.14 -1.21 -21.54
C LEU A 122 -15.85 -0.25 -20.58
N LYS A 123 -15.17 0.79 -20.10
CA LYS A 123 -15.78 1.82 -19.25
C LYS A 123 -16.83 2.62 -20.01
N GLN A 124 -16.55 3.00 -21.26
CA GLN A 124 -17.50 3.72 -22.11
C GLN A 124 -18.74 2.87 -22.38
N ALA A 125 -18.55 1.60 -22.72
CA ALA A 125 -19.65 0.66 -22.95
C ALA A 125 -20.56 0.56 -21.72
N ARG A 126 -19.99 0.35 -20.52
CA ARG A 126 -20.76 0.28 -19.26
C ARG A 126 -21.58 1.55 -19.00
N LYS A 127 -20.98 2.72 -19.24
CA LYS A 127 -21.65 4.01 -19.03
C LYS A 127 -22.87 4.19 -19.94
N VAL A 128 -22.81 3.71 -21.18
CA VAL A 128 -23.95 3.77 -22.11
C VAL A 128 -25.15 3.01 -21.51
N PHE A 129 -24.92 1.78 -21.04
CA PHE A 129 -25.99 0.97 -20.43
C PHE A 129 -26.56 1.58 -19.15
N GLU A 130 -25.72 2.08 -18.24
CA GLU A 130 -26.18 2.77 -17.02
C GLU A 130 -27.04 4.01 -17.35
N SER A 131 -26.62 4.79 -18.35
CA SER A 131 -27.37 5.98 -18.76
C SER A 131 -28.72 5.64 -19.39
N ASP A 132 -28.84 4.49 -20.04
CA ASP A 132 -30.09 4.04 -20.66
C ASP A 132 -31.05 3.44 -19.63
N GLU A 133 -30.52 2.76 -18.60
CA GLU A 133 -31.30 2.30 -17.45
C GLU A 133 -31.88 3.48 -16.64
N GLU A 134 -31.08 4.52 -16.36
CA GLU A 134 -31.56 5.73 -15.71
C GLU A 134 -32.63 6.47 -16.53
N LYS A 135 -32.49 6.53 -17.86
CA LYS A 135 -33.50 7.10 -18.74
C LYS A 135 -34.79 6.28 -18.70
N LEU A 136 -34.71 4.94 -18.77
CA LEU A 136 -35.88 4.08 -18.68
C LEU A 136 -36.61 4.30 -17.35
N ARG A 137 -35.89 4.34 -16.23
CA ARG A 137 -36.48 4.55 -14.90
C ARG A 137 -37.23 5.87 -14.79
N LYS A 138 -36.65 6.96 -15.33
CA LYS A 138 -37.33 8.26 -15.37
C LYS A 138 -38.58 8.26 -16.24
N VAL A 139 -38.60 7.50 -17.34
CA VAL A 139 -39.81 7.38 -18.17
C VAL A 139 -40.94 6.74 -17.38
N PHE A 140 -40.67 5.68 -16.61
CA PHE A 140 -41.69 5.04 -15.77
C PHE A 140 -42.13 5.89 -14.57
N GLU A 141 -41.22 6.65 -13.94
CA GLU A 141 -41.57 7.55 -12.84
C GLU A 141 -42.43 8.75 -13.30
N VAL A 142 -42.24 9.21 -14.54
CA VAL A 142 -43.06 10.31 -15.11
C VAL A 142 -44.48 9.85 -15.43
N ASP A 143 -44.66 8.59 -15.84
CA ASP A 143 -45.99 8.03 -16.10
C ASP A 143 -46.77 7.74 -14.80
N GLU A 144 -46.12 7.39 -13.68
CA GLU A 144 -46.77 7.18 -12.37
C GLU A 144 -47.20 8.49 -11.69
N ALA A 145 -46.51 9.61 -11.93
CA ALA A 145 -46.86 10.92 -11.38
C ALA A 145 -47.95 11.67 -12.17
N ALA A 146 -48.38 11.13 -13.31
CA ALA A 146 -49.39 11.72 -14.19
C ALA A 146 -50.81 11.15 -13.98
N GLU A 147 -51.00 10.23 -13.02
CA GLU A 147 -52.29 9.71 -12.55
C GLU A 147 -52.69 10.31 -11.18
#